data_AF-A0A0C3NLE9-F1
#
_entry.id   AF-A0A0C3NLE9-F1
#
_cell.length_a   1.000
_cell.length_b   1.000
_cell.length_c   1.000
_cell.angle_alpha   90.00
_cell.angle_beta   90.00
_cell.angle_gamma   90.00
#
_symmetry.space_group_name_H-M   'P 1'
#
loop_
_entity.id
_entity.type
_entity.pdbx_description
1 polymer ?
#
loop_
_entity_poly.entity_id
_entity_poly.type
_entity_poly.pdbx_seq_one_letter_code
_entity_poly.pdbx_strand_id
1 'polypeptide(L)'
;MPYQPNTHILAPDVLTEVRPRCWSRTRQGWRPISRSKRRKSATRATPPSPISAYHPRSRTRTPLCAPIELNNEPIPESLQLLTWNVEAYGPNARTRLATILKHIQGTIFGCPDGEQPEPCCILLQEVNACALPAVLENAWVREHFVVAPTTAEHWPSAHVPTGNVTLVARTVPVTRAQTLEFAHSPMRRHALAVDVRLGVPTAASESDADSDSDSALGPERTLRIVNVHLESLARGTPLRPVQLLAAAKMLLDPAVHAGVVAGDMNAIAPDDWDLPAYVGLEDAWAGEDDGRGTTWGYQPPSREFPPGRLDKVLYVPNGTCEVGRPDRVGVGVKTAAGQWASDHFGLLTTVSLQP
;
A
#
# COMPACT_ATOMS: atom_id res chain seq x y z
N MET A 1 25.67 46.23 -22.14
CA MET A 1 24.25 46.06 -22.53
C MET A 1 24.22 45.57 -23.97
N PRO A 2 23.44 44.54 -24.34
CA PRO A 2 22.91 43.46 -23.53
C PRO A 2 23.08 42.05 -24.14
N TYR A 3 22.87 41.09 -23.26
CA TYR A 3 22.54 39.69 -23.44
C TYR A 3 21.42 39.47 -24.47
N GLN A 4 21.56 38.50 -25.37
CA GLN A 4 20.43 37.88 -26.09
C GLN A 4 20.46 36.37 -25.87
N PRO A 5 19.39 35.77 -25.33
CA PRO A 5 19.27 34.33 -25.15
C PRO A 5 18.75 33.66 -26.44
N ASN A 6 19.46 32.63 -26.90
CA ASN A 6 18.96 31.75 -27.95
C ASN A 6 17.79 30.92 -27.40
N THR A 7 16.60 31.17 -27.95
CA THR A 7 15.40 30.35 -27.79
C THR A 7 15.41 29.30 -28.90
N HIS A 8 15.76 28.05 -28.54
CA HIS A 8 15.38 26.89 -29.34
C HIS A 8 14.40 26.05 -28.53
N ILE A 9 13.13 26.20 -28.92
CA ILE A 9 12.03 25.30 -28.59
C ILE A 9 12.32 23.98 -29.29
N LEU A 10 12.55 22.91 -28.52
CA LEU A 10 12.55 21.53 -29.01
C LEU A 10 11.34 20.80 -28.41
N ALA A 11 10.60 20.17 -29.30
CA ALA A 11 9.34 19.47 -29.07
C ALA A 11 9.51 18.24 -28.16
N PRO A 12 8.48 17.86 -27.38
CA PRO A 12 8.45 16.58 -26.68
C PRO A 12 7.78 15.52 -27.57
N ASP A 13 8.56 14.61 -28.15
CA ASP A 13 8.02 13.39 -28.78
C ASP A 13 9.07 12.27 -28.78
N VAL A 14 9.19 11.54 -27.66
CA VAL A 14 9.67 10.14 -27.66
C VAL A 14 9.01 9.39 -26.50
N LEU A 15 7.72 9.05 -26.65
CA LEU A 15 7.16 7.86 -26.01
C LEU A 15 7.20 6.74 -27.05
N THR A 16 8.23 5.91 -26.99
CA THR A 16 8.29 4.67 -27.79
C THR A 16 7.21 3.71 -27.29
N GLU A 17 6.26 3.38 -28.17
CA GLU A 17 5.25 2.32 -28.00
C GLU A 17 5.90 1.02 -27.53
N VAL A 18 5.77 0.67 -26.25
CA VAL A 18 5.95 -0.71 -25.80
C VAL A 18 4.68 -1.47 -26.21
N ARG A 19 4.73 -2.15 -27.35
CA ARG A 19 3.64 -3.01 -27.81
C ARG A 19 3.55 -4.27 -26.93
N PRO A 20 2.37 -4.61 -26.37
CA PRO A 20 2.23 -5.81 -25.56
C PRO A 20 2.45 -7.08 -26.40
N ARG A 21 3.30 -8.00 -25.91
CA ARG A 21 3.43 -9.34 -26.48
C ARG A 21 2.24 -10.18 -26.01
N CYS A 22 1.44 -10.69 -26.94
CA CYS A 22 0.36 -11.62 -26.61
C CYS A 22 0.94 -13.01 -26.26
N TRP A 23 0.50 -13.55 -25.14
CA TRP A 23 0.81 -14.90 -24.67
C TRP A 23 -0.45 -15.76 -24.70
N SER A 24 -0.30 -17.06 -25.02
CA SER A 24 -1.40 -18.02 -24.95
C SER A 24 -1.07 -19.14 -23.97
N ARG A 25 -2.01 -19.46 -23.09
CA ARG A 25 -1.86 -20.53 -22.09
C ARG A 25 -2.04 -21.91 -22.76
N THR A 26 -1.07 -22.81 -22.53
CA THR A 26 -1.18 -24.22 -22.90
C THR A 26 -1.06 -25.10 -21.64
N ARG A 27 -1.37 -26.40 -21.76
CA ARG A 27 -1.24 -27.39 -20.66
C ARG A 27 0.20 -27.53 -20.12
N GLN A 28 1.21 -26.92 -20.76
CA GLN A 28 2.62 -26.99 -20.36
C GLN A 28 3.23 -25.61 -20.02
N GLY A 29 2.40 -24.59 -19.77
CA GLY A 29 2.85 -23.23 -19.42
C GLY A 29 2.72 -22.20 -20.55
N TRP A 30 3.25 -21.00 -20.30
CA TRP A 30 3.15 -19.83 -21.18
C TRP A 30 4.22 -19.88 -22.28
N ARG A 31 3.81 -19.71 -23.55
CA ARG A 31 4.72 -19.56 -24.69
C ARG A 31 4.36 -18.34 -25.56
N PRO A 32 5.34 -17.66 -26.16
CA PRO A 32 5.10 -16.54 -27.07
C PRO A 32 4.46 -17.03 -28.38
N ILE A 33 3.46 -16.30 -28.88
CA ILE A 33 2.75 -16.66 -30.12
C ILE A 33 3.66 -16.37 -31.33
N SER A 34 4.03 -17.42 -32.10
CA SER A 34 4.83 -17.28 -33.32
C SER A 34 4.04 -16.62 -34.47
N ARG A 35 4.74 -15.82 -35.30
CA ARG A 35 4.17 -14.92 -36.32
C ARG A 35 3.44 -15.59 -37.51
N SER A 36 3.28 -16.92 -37.58
CA SER A 36 2.84 -17.60 -38.82
C SER A 36 1.42 -18.14 -38.86
N LYS A 37 0.59 -17.98 -37.82
CA LYS A 37 -0.81 -18.47 -37.84
C LYS A 37 -1.82 -17.37 -37.56
N ARG A 38 -1.97 -16.46 -38.53
CA ARG A 38 -3.03 -15.45 -38.53
C ARG A 38 -3.87 -15.58 -39.79
N ARG A 39 -4.80 -16.54 -39.82
CA ARG A 39 -5.94 -16.54 -40.75
C ARG A 39 -6.97 -17.63 -40.40
N LYS A 40 -8.04 -17.21 -39.74
CA LYS A 40 -9.46 -17.33 -40.14
C LYS A 40 -10.38 -17.42 -38.90
N SER A 41 -11.50 -16.70 -39.04
CA SER A 41 -12.70 -16.63 -38.19
C SER A 41 -12.53 -16.16 -36.73
N ALA A 42 -12.57 -14.83 -36.55
CA ALA A 42 -13.22 -14.23 -35.39
C ALA A 42 -14.15 -13.14 -35.92
N THR A 43 -15.45 -13.32 -35.68
CA THR A 43 -16.48 -12.30 -35.80
C THR A 43 -16.00 -11.03 -35.10
N ARG A 44 -16.15 -9.90 -35.80
CA ARG A 44 -15.67 -8.58 -35.42
C ARG A 44 -16.42 -8.08 -34.19
N ALA A 45 -15.99 -8.50 -33.00
CA ALA A 45 -16.25 -7.77 -31.77
C ALA A 45 -15.46 -6.45 -31.88
N THR A 46 -16.17 -5.34 -31.95
CA THR A 46 -15.60 -4.01 -31.79
C THR A 46 -14.82 -3.97 -30.47
N PRO A 47 -13.54 -3.55 -30.48
CA PRO A 47 -12.83 -3.28 -29.23
C PRO A 47 -13.62 -2.22 -28.47
N PRO A 48 -13.75 -2.32 -27.13
CA PRO A 48 -14.30 -1.22 -26.36
C PRO A 48 -13.47 0.03 -26.67
N SER A 49 -14.17 1.13 -26.97
CA SER A 49 -13.57 2.42 -27.28
C SER A 49 -12.50 2.78 -26.23
N PRO A 50 -11.38 3.40 -26.64
CA PRO A 50 -10.43 3.94 -25.68
C PRO A 50 -11.22 4.90 -24.79
N ILE A 51 -11.12 4.71 -23.47
CA ILE A 51 -11.69 5.60 -22.46
C ILE A 51 -11.12 6.99 -22.75
N SER A 52 -11.93 7.79 -23.46
CA SER A 52 -11.65 9.16 -23.79
C SER A 52 -11.63 9.95 -22.50
N ALA A 53 -10.48 10.57 -22.22
CA ALA A 53 -10.31 11.66 -21.26
C ALA A 53 -10.88 11.42 -19.85
N TYR A 54 -10.34 10.45 -19.11
CA TYR A 54 -10.42 10.50 -17.65
C TYR A 54 -9.42 11.54 -17.14
N HIS A 55 -9.89 12.77 -16.91
CA HIS A 55 -9.18 13.77 -16.12
C HIS A 55 -9.47 13.45 -14.64
N PRO A 56 -8.49 13.02 -13.83
CA PRO A 56 -8.73 12.89 -12.41
C PRO A 56 -8.92 14.30 -11.84
N ARG A 57 -10.17 14.68 -11.56
CA ARG A 57 -10.44 15.72 -10.56
C ARG A 57 -10.26 15.10 -9.17
N SER A 58 -9.07 14.55 -8.93
CA SER A 58 -8.65 14.10 -7.62
C SER A 58 -8.30 15.32 -6.78
N ARG A 59 -8.97 15.49 -5.64
CA ARG A 59 -8.56 16.47 -4.64
C ARG A 59 -7.53 15.81 -3.74
N THR A 60 -6.29 16.25 -3.86
CA THR A 60 -5.25 15.92 -2.87
C THR A 60 -5.46 16.83 -1.66
N ARG A 61 -5.61 16.24 -0.48
CA ARG A 61 -5.59 16.97 0.79
C ARG A 61 -4.33 16.58 1.55
N THR A 62 -3.56 17.58 1.94
CA THR A 62 -2.46 17.41 2.91
C THR A 62 -3.05 17.67 4.29
N PRO A 63 -3.33 16.66 5.13
CA PRO A 63 -3.49 16.94 6.55
C PRO A 63 -2.16 17.52 7.04
N LEU A 64 -2.22 18.67 7.72
CA LEU A 64 -1.07 19.26 8.39
C LEU A 64 -0.67 18.30 9.52
N CYS A 65 0.31 17.42 9.30
CA CYS A 65 1.12 16.98 10.42
C CYS A 65 1.84 18.24 10.93
N ALA A 66 1.72 18.53 12.22
CA ALA A 66 2.58 19.51 12.87
C ALA A 66 4.05 19.19 12.53
N PRO A 67 4.95 20.19 12.43
CA PRO A 67 6.37 19.92 12.21
C PRO A 67 6.84 18.91 13.25
N ILE A 68 7.22 17.72 12.78
CA ILE A 68 7.60 16.61 13.64
C ILE A 68 9.03 16.89 14.09
N GLU A 69 9.24 16.94 15.41
CA GLU A 69 10.58 17.03 15.98
C GLU A 69 11.39 15.84 15.45
N LEU A 70 12.52 16.14 14.80
CA LEU A 70 13.47 15.14 14.39
C LEU A 70 14.09 14.55 15.66
N ASN A 71 13.66 13.34 16.03
CA ASN A 71 14.36 12.56 17.05
C ASN A 71 15.78 12.29 16.54
N ASN A 72 16.77 12.38 17.42
CA ASN A 72 18.18 12.06 17.15
C ASN A 72 18.45 10.54 16.99
N GLU A 73 17.40 9.75 16.78
CA GLU A 73 17.54 8.31 16.55
C GLU A 73 18.15 8.05 15.16
N PRO A 74 19.01 7.04 15.01
CA PRO A 74 19.57 6.68 13.72
C PRO A 74 18.45 6.29 12.76
N ILE A 75 18.60 6.70 11.50
CA ILE A 75 17.59 6.45 10.48
C ILE A 75 17.62 4.97 10.12
N PRO A 76 16.47 4.28 10.16
CA PRO A 76 16.45 2.84 9.95
C PRO A 76 16.67 2.50 8.48
N GLU A 77 17.37 1.40 8.20
CA GLU A 77 17.63 0.91 6.83
C GLU A 77 16.45 0.09 6.26
N SER A 78 15.57 -0.37 7.14
CA SER A 78 14.37 -1.12 6.79
C SER A 78 13.25 -0.84 7.77
N LEU A 79 12.02 -1.20 7.40
CA LEU A 79 10.88 -1.21 8.31
C LEU A 79 10.00 -2.43 8.07
N GLN A 80 9.29 -2.85 9.10
CA GLN A 80 8.20 -3.81 9.01
C GLN A 80 6.92 -3.11 8.54
N LEU A 81 6.29 -3.61 7.48
CA LEU A 81 5.02 -3.12 6.96
C LEU A 81 3.90 -4.12 7.29
N LEU A 82 2.96 -3.69 8.12
CA LEU A 82 1.74 -4.41 8.43
C LEU A 82 0.57 -3.76 7.70
N THR A 83 -0.30 -4.54 7.05
CA THR A 83 -1.60 -4.07 6.56
C THR A 83 -2.74 -4.97 7.03
N TRP A 84 -3.87 -4.39 7.44
CA TRP A 84 -5.01 -5.15 7.93
C TRP A 84 -6.33 -4.36 7.79
N ASN A 85 -7.30 -4.93 7.07
CA ASN A 85 -8.69 -4.50 7.15
C ASN A 85 -9.27 -4.90 8.52
N VAL A 86 -9.74 -3.92 9.30
CA VAL A 86 -10.20 -4.13 10.69
C VAL A 86 -11.72 -4.30 10.83
N GLU A 87 -12.43 -4.46 9.72
CA GLU A 87 -13.86 -4.71 9.63
C GLU A 87 -14.70 -3.66 10.39
N ALA A 88 -15.18 -2.62 9.69
CA ALA A 88 -15.90 -1.53 10.35
C ALA A 88 -17.33 -1.87 10.77
N TYR A 89 -17.97 -2.80 10.05
CA TYR A 89 -19.43 -2.89 9.97
C TYR A 89 -20.05 -3.92 10.91
N GLY A 90 -19.26 -4.84 11.44
CA GLY A 90 -19.73 -5.73 12.50
C GLY A 90 -19.87 -5.05 13.87
N PRO A 91 -20.53 -5.73 14.83
CA PRO A 91 -20.79 -5.16 16.14
C PRO A 91 -19.50 -4.95 16.94
N ASN A 92 -19.55 -4.08 17.95
CA ASN A 92 -18.44 -3.85 18.89
C ASN A 92 -17.12 -3.42 18.23
N ALA A 93 -17.17 -2.63 17.15
CA ALA A 93 -16.01 -2.18 16.39
C ALA A 93 -14.86 -1.64 17.29
N ARG A 94 -15.19 -0.88 18.34
CA ARG A 94 -14.20 -0.37 19.32
C ARG A 94 -13.45 -1.50 20.03
N THR A 95 -14.17 -2.49 20.56
CA THR A 95 -13.59 -3.64 21.29
C THR A 95 -12.76 -4.52 20.36
N ARG A 96 -13.23 -4.73 19.13
CA ARG A 96 -12.48 -5.47 18.11
C ARG A 96 -11.17 -4.79 17.75
N LEU A 97 -11.23 -3.49 17.46
CA LEU A 97 -10.03 -2.71 17.13
C LEU A 97 -9.02 -2.69 18.29
N ALA A 98 -9.50 -2.54 19.54
CA ALA A 98 -8.62 -2.66 20.71
C ALA A 98 -7.99 -4.07 20.83
N THR A 99 -8.73 -5.12 20.47
CA THR A 99 -8.21 -6.50 20.44
C THR A 99 -7.15 -6.66 19.36
N ILE A 100 -7.37 -6.09 18.17
CA ILE A 100 -6.40 -6.07 17.06
C ILE A 100 -5.12 -5.37 17.52
N LEU A 101 -5.22 -4.15 18.07
CA LEU A 101 -4.06 -3.39 18.55
C LEU A 101 -3.27 -4.16 19.62
N LYS A 102 -3.97 -4.80 20.57
CA LYS A 102 -3.32 -5.65 21.58
C LYS A 102 -2.57 -6.84 20.95
N HIS A 103 -3.15 -7.47 19.92
CA HIS A 103 -2.50 -8.57 19.21
C HIS A 103 -1.30 -8.08 18.39
N ILE A 104 -1.43 -6.94 17.72
CA ILE A 104 -0.33 -6.29 16.99
C ILE A 104 0.84 -6.03 17.94
N GLN A 105 0.57 -5.36 19.06
CA GLN A 105 1.57 -5.02 20.07
C GLN A 105 2.23 -6.29 20.65
N GLY A 106 1.46 -7.17 21.27
CA GLY A 106 2.04 -8.25 22.08
C GLY A 106 2.45 -9.49 21.29
N THR A 107 1.79 -9.79 20.17
CA THR A 107 2.03 -11.03 19.41
C THR A 107 2.80 -10.78 18.12
N ILE A 108 2.48 -9.72 17.38
CA ILE A 108 3.12 -9.46 16.08
C ILE A 108 4.48 -8.78 16.27
N PHE A 109 4.52 -7.69 17.04
CA PHE A 109 5.76 -6.95 17.30
C PHE A 109 6.47 -7.34 18.59
N GLY A 110 5.86 -8.21 19.41
CA GLY A 110 6.52 -8.75 20.60
C GLY A 110 6.80 -7.72 21.70
N CYS A 111 5.94 -6.71 21.85
CA CYS A 111 6.06 -5.63 22.83
C CYS A 111 5.03 -5.75 23.98
N PRO A 112 4.96 -6.87 24.73
CA PRO A 112 3.88 -7.15 25.68
C PRO A 112 3.74 -6.11 26.80
N ASP A 113 4.85 -5.49 27.21
CA ASP A 113 4.90 -4.51 28.31
C ASP A 113 4.87 -3.05 27.84
N GLY A 114 4.46 -2.82 26.58
CA GLY A 114 4.40 -1.47 26.02
C GLY A 114 5.75 -0.94 25.51
N GLU A 115 6.71 -1.85 25.29
CA GLU A 115 8.01 -1.55 24.72
C GLU A 115 7.89 -0.89 23.34
N GLN A 116 8.92 -0.12 22.99
CA GLN A 116 9.05 0.47 21.67
C GLN A 116 9.21 -0.65 20.62
N PRO A 117 8.42 -0.63 19.54
CA PRO A 117 8.59 -1.60 18.46
C PRO A 117 9.82 -1.24 17.62
N GLU A 118 10.35 -2.26 16.94
CA GLU A 118 11.24 -2.07 15.79
C GLU A 118 10.60 -1.12 14.74
N PRO A 119 11.40 -0.49 13.88
CA PRO A 119 10.91 0.37 12.80
C PRO A 119 9.75 -0.28 12.04
N CYS A 120 8.55 0.30 12.12
CA CYS A 120 7.37 -0.28 11.51
C CYS A 120 6.34 0.76 11.04
N CYS A 121 5.50 0.32 10.10
CA CYS A 121 4.36 1.06 9.56
C CYS A 121 3.14 0.13 9.51
N ILE A 122 2.02 0.56 10.08
CA ILE A 122 0.78 -0.20 10.19
C ILE A 122 -0.30 0.51 9.37
N LEU A 123 -0.88 -0.20 8.41
CA LEU A 123 -1.94 0.28 7.53
C LEU A 123 -3.26 -0.38 7.94
N LEU A 124 -4.20 0.40 8.44
CA LEU A 124 -5.53 -0.07 8.81
C LEU A 124 -6.55 0.42 7.78
N GLN A 125 -7.38 -0.49 7.29
CA GLN A 125 -8.54 -0.20 6.44
C GLN A 125 -9.83 -0.46 7.21
N GLU A 126 -10.93 0.20 6.82
CA GLU A 126 -12.21 0.11 7.53
C GLU A 126 -12.15 0.43 9.02
N VAL A 127 -11.37 1.45 9.40
CA VAL A 127 -11.50 1.99 10.75
C VAL A 127 -12.83 2.73 10.83
N ASN A 128 -13.73 2.30 11.70
CA ASN A 128 -14.99 3.00 11.96
C ASN A 128 -14.74 4.33 12.68
N ALA A 129 -15.43 5.42 12.30
CA ALA A 129 -15.30 6.75 12.89
C ALA A 129 -15.48 6.72 14.43
N CYS A 130 -16.44 5.93 14.92
CA CYS A 130 -16.70 5.78 16.36
C CYS A 130 -15.64 4.92 17.07
N ALA A 131 -14.84 4.14 16.33
CA ALA A 131 -13.77 3.31 16.86
C ALA A 131 -12.39 3.99 16.75
N LEU A 132 -12.22 5.02 15.91
CA LEU A 132 -10.96 5.78 15.79
C LEU A 132 -10.40 6.26 17.15
N PRO A 133 -11.22 6.76 18.11
CA PRO A 133 -10.71 7.08 19.44
C PRO A 133 -9.99 5.93 20.14
N ALA A 134 -10.36 4.66 19.89
CA ALA A 134 -9.67 3.51 20.47
C ALA A 134 -8.20 3.40 20.02
N VAL A 135 -7.88 3.85 18.80
CA VAL A 135 -6.51 3.93 18.30
C VAL A 135 -5.78 5.07 19.00
N LEU A 136 -6.40 6.25 19.05
CA LEU A 136 -5.80 7.48 19.59
C LEU A 136 -5.66 7.48 21.11
N GLU A 137 -6.48 6.72 21.83
CA GLU A 137 -6.44 6.57 23.29
C GLU A 137 -5.53 5.41 23.74
N ASN A 138 -5.14 4.51 22.82
CA ASN A 138 -4.26 3.40 23.16
C ASN A 138 -2.87 3.93 23.58
N ALA A 139 -2.42 3.55 24.79
CA ALA A 139 -1.19 4.07 25.38
C ALA A 139 0.04 3.77 24.52
N TRP A 140 0.19 2.52 24.07
CA TRP A 140 1.29 2.10 23.21
C TRP A 140 1.31 2.84 21.87
N VAL A 141 0.14 3.05 21.26
CA VAL A 141 0.02 3.85 20.02
C VAL A 141 0.43 5.31 20.26
N ARG A 142 -0.07 5.95 21.32
CA ARG A 142 0.24 7.36 21.63
C ARG A 142 1.72 7.59 21.85
N GLU A 143 2.33 6.67 22.59
CA GLU A 143 3.74 6.73 22.97
C GLU A 143 4.64 6.51 21.75
N HIS A 144 4.37 5.46 20.96
CA HIS A 144 5.34 4.98 19.98
C HIS A 144 5.01 5.31 18.53
N PHE A 145 3.85 5.89 18.20
CA PHE A 145 3.45 6.10 16.81
C PHE A 145 3.02 7.54 16.47
N VAL A 146 3.35 7.94 15.24
CA VAL A 146 2.69 9.03 14.52
C VAL A 146 1.46 8.44 13.82
N VAL A 147 0.28 9.04 14.03
CA VAL A 147 -0.99 8.55 13.47
C VAL A 147 -1.53 9.51 12.41
N ALA A 148 -1.90 8.99 11.24
CA ALA A 148 -2.53 9.74 10.17
C ALA A 148 -3.79 9.02 9.64
N PRO A 149 -4.96 9.66 9.54
CA PRO A 149 -5.33 10.92 10.19
C PRO A 149 -5.66 10.72 11.68
N THR A 150 -5.65 11.80 12.45
CA THR A 150 -6.09 11.84 13.85
C THR A 150 -7.56 12.19 14.03
N THR A 151 -8.30 12.45 12.94
CA THR A 151 -9.74 12.71 12.95
C THR A 151 -10.38 12.19 11.68
N ALA A 152 -11.61 11.68 11.81
CA ALA A 152 -12.42 11.22 10.68
C ALA A 152 -12.79 12.35 9.70
N GLU A 153 -12.71 13.62 10.13
CA GLU A 153 -12.95 14.79 9.26
C GLU A 153 -11.94 14.90 8.10
N HIS A 154 -10.77 14.27 8.24
CA HIS A 154 -9.76 14.19 7.19
C HIS A 154 -10.01 13.08 6.17
N TRP A 155 -10.99 12.20 6.40
CA TRP A 155 -11.47 11.32 5.35
C TRP A 155 -12.18 12.15 4.27
N PRO A 156 -12.31 11.62 3.03
CA PRO A 156 -12.81 12.38 1.89
C PRO A 156 -14.17 13.07 2.08
N SER A 157 -14.98 12.62 3.03
CA SER A 157 -16.17 13.33 3.48
C SER A 157 -16.34 13.17 4.99
N ALA A 158 -16.69 14.27 5.67
CA ALA A 158 -16.92 14.30 7.12
C ALA A 158 -18.06 13.36 7.59
N HIS A 159 -18.85 12.83 6.66
CA HIS A 159 -19.97 11.93 6.96
C HIS A 159 -19.69 10.46 6.59
N VAL A 160 -18.46 10.12 6.19
CA VAL A 160 -18.13 8.71 5.90
C VAL A 160 -17.92 7.99 7.22
N PRO A 161 -18.64 6.87 7.47
CA PRO A 161 -18.55 6.15 8.74
C PRO A 161 -17.22 5.42 8.92
N THR A 162 -16.40 5.30 7.86
CA THR A 162 -15.20 4.47 7.84
C THR A 162 -14.10 5.10 7.00
N GLY A 163 -12.85 4.76 7.30
CA GLY A 163 -11.73 5.17 6.47
C GLY A 163 -10.41 4.49 6.83
N ASN A 164 -9.34 4.96 6.18
CA ASN A 164 -8.01 4.41 6.35
C ASN A 164 -7.27 5.17 7.44
N VAL A 165 -6.45 4.46 8.21
CA VAL A 165 -5.55 5.01 9.22
C VAL A 165 -4.18 4.36 9.06
N THR A 166 -3.13 5.16 9.08
CA THR A 166 -1.74 4.73 9.03
C THR A 166 -1.05 5.13 10.32
N LEU A 167 -0.37 4.18 10.96
CA LEU A 167 0.45 4.41 12.14
C LEU A 167 1.91 4.15 11.73
N VAL A 168 2.79 5.11 11.97
CA VAL A 168 4.23 4.97 11.70
C VAL A 168 4.97 5.06 13.02
N ALA A 169 5.83 4.09 13.33
CA ALA A 169 6.64 4.11 14.54
C ALA A 169 7.47 5.41 14.58
N ARG A 170 7.61 6.03 15.75
CA ARG A 170 8.39 7.26 15.94
C ARG A 170 9.89 7.08 15.70
N THR A 171 10.36 5.84 15.64
CA THR A 171 11.70 5.46 15.17
C THR A 171 11.89 5.65 13.67
N VAL A 172 10.82 5.89 12.91
CA VAL A 172 10.84 6.13 11.47
C VAL A 172 10.45 7.60 11.18
N PRO A 173 11.35 8.43 10.63
CA PRO A 173 11.03 9.83 10.34
C PRO A 173 9.94 9.97 9.27
N VAL A 174 8.78 10.51 9.65
CA VAL A 174 7.68 10.85 8.73
C VAL A 174 7.88 12.28 8.21
N THR A 175 7.88 12.46 6.88
CA THR A 175 8.09 13.77 6.25
C THR A 175 6.83 14.35 5.64
N ARG A 176 5.86 13.51 5.27
CA ARG A 176 4.60 13.95 4.63
C ARG A 176 3.49 12.93 4.85
N ALA A 177 2.26 13.42 4.91
CA ALA A 177 1.06 12.61 4.77
C ALA A 177 0.08 13.30 3.81
N GLN A 178 -0.58 12.54 2.94
CA GLN A 178 -1.55 13.08 1.99
C GLN A 178 -2.62 12.06 1.62
N THR A 179 -3.85 12.56 1.41
CA THR A 179 -4.99 11.75 1.00
C THR A 179 -5.37 12.05 -0.44
N LEU A 180 -5.63 10.99 -1.20
CA LEU A 180 -6.19 11.02 -2.54
C LEU A 180 -7.61 10.44 -2.50
N GLU A 181 -8.62 11.29 -2.73
CA GLU A 181 -10.01 10.84 -2.92
C GLU A 181 -10.22 10.25 -4.32
N PHE A 182 -10.84 9.07 -4.39
CA PHE A 182 -11.26 8.49 -5.67
C PHE A 182 -12.60 9.09 -6.10
N ALA A 183 -12.56 10.05 -7.04
CA ALA A 183 -13.69 10.90 -7.45
C ALA A 183 -15.00 10.17 -7.81
N HIS A 184 -14.94 8.93 -8.29
CA HIS A 184 -16.11 8.14 -8.69
C HIS A 184 -16.34 6.90 -7.82
N SER A 185 -15.79 6.88 -6.60
CA SER A 185 -16.04 5.79 -5.67
C SER A 185 -17.42 5.93 -4.99
N PRO A 186 -18.39 5.04 -5.26
CA PRO A 186 -19.66 5.05 -4.53
C PRO A 186 -19.49 4.70 -3.05
N MET A 187 -18.48 3.90 -2.68
CA MET A 187 -18.14 3.60 -1.28
C MET A 187 -17.19 4.65 -0.64
N ARG A 188 -16.94 5.78 -1.31
CA ARG A 188 -16.08 6.88 -0.79
C ARG A 188 -14.65 6.42 -0.43
N ARG A 189 -14.14 5.47 -1.22
CA ARG A 189 -12.78 4.93 -1.11
C ARG A 189 -11.74 6.03 -1.37
N HIS A 190 -10.58 5.87 -0.75
CA HIS A 190 -9.43 6.76 -0.91
C HIS A 190 -8.12 6.02 -0.73
N ALA A 191 -7.04 6.67 -1.13
CA ALA A 191 -5.68 6.28 -0.81
C ALA A 191 -5.09 7.28 0.20
N LEU A 192 -4.39 6.76 1.21
CA LEU A 192 -3.67 7.55 2.21
C LEU A 192 -2.17 7.26 2.07
N ALA A 193 -1.41 8.24 1.61
CA ALA A 193 0.04 8.12 1.47
C ALA A 193 0.77 8.77 2.64
N VAL A 194 1.81 8.11 3.10
CA VAL A 194 2.81 8.66 4.04
C VAL A 194 4.20 8.52 3.43
N ASP A 195 5.01 9.56 3.58
CA ASP A 195 6.41 9.56 3.17
C ASP A 195 7.27 9.40 4.40
N VAL A 196 8.20 8.45 4.35
CA VAL A 196 9.17 8.16 5.41
C VAL A 196 10.59 8.20 4.88
N ARG A 197 11.57 8.46 5.75
CA ARG A 197 13.00 8.37 5.41
C ARG A 197 13.58 7.05 5.90
N LEU A 198 14.31 6.37 5.02
CA LEU A 198 15.10 5.20 5.34
C LEU A 198 16.55 5.40 4.88
N GLY A 199 17.48 4.80 5.62
CA GLY A 199 18.88 4.68 5.22
C GLY A 199 19.03 3.69 4.07
N VAL A 200 20.02 3.92 3.23
CA VAL A 200 20.42 2.95 2.19
C VAL A 200 21.68 2.24 2.69
N PRO A 201 21.70 0.90 2.77
CA PRO A 201 22.90 0.17 3.16
C PRO A 201 24.07 0.54 2.24
N THR A 202 25.19 0.99 2.80
CA THR A 202 26.43 1.16 2.04
C THR A 202 27.16 -0.17 1.96
N ALA A 203 27.62 -0.55 0.77
CA ALA A 203 28.60 -1.64 0.68
C ALA A 203 29.83 -1.18 1.46
N ALA A 204 30.18 -1.90 2.53
CA ALA A 204 31.38 -1.62 3.31
C ALA A 204 32.58 -1.60 2.35
N SER A 205 33.13 -0.41 2.07
CA SER A 205 34.42 -0.31 1.42
C SER A 205 35.45 -0.85 2.40
N GLU A 206 36.13 -1.93 2.05
CA GLU A 206 37.21 -2.54 2.84
C GLU A 206 38.46 -1.62 2.98
N SER A 207 38.37 -0.32 2.67
CA SER A 207 39.53 0.54 2.44
C SER A 207 39.72 1.73 3.37
N ASP A 208 38.80 2.08 4.27
CA ASP A 208 38.93 3.34 5.05
C ASP A 208 38.85 3.09 6.56
N ALA A 209 39.89 2.44 7.10
CA ALA A 209 40.05 2.18 8.53
C ALA A 209 40.61 3.37 9.34
N ASP A 210 40.63 4.58 8.78
CA ASP A 210 41.40 5.70 9.37
C ASP A 210 40.70 7.08 9.30
N SER A 211 39.38 7.14 9.18
CA SER A 211 38.64 8.40 9.35
C SER A 211 37.66 8.34 10.51
N ASP A 212 37.95 9.13 11.55
CA ASP A 212 37.02 9.65 12.57
C ASP A 212 35.90 10.46 11.88
N SER A 213 35.04 9.80 11.11
CA SER A 213 33.87 10.43 10.50
C SER A 213 32.61 9.75 10.99
N ASP A 214 31.79 10.55 11.66
CA ASP A 214 30.38 10.39 12.02
C ASP A 214 29.44 10.00 10.83
N SER A 215 29.96 9.49 9.71
CA SER A 215 29.24 9.23 8.46
C SER A 215 29.30 7.76 8.00
N ALA A 216 29.17 6.82 8.92
CA ALA A 216 28.97 5.40 8.57
C ALA A 216 27.56 5.11 8.03
N LEU A 217 26.64 6.08 8.03
CA LEU A 217 25.28 5.94 7.51
C LEU A 217 25.24 6.30 6.02
N GLY A 218 24.70 5.40 5.20
CA GLY A 218 24.48 5.67 3.78
C GLY A 218 23.46 6.78 3.52
N PRO A 219 23.29 7.20 2.25
CA PRO A 219 22.38 8.29 1.92
C PRO A 219 20.94 7.92 2.32
N GLU A 220 20.26 8.87 2.95
CA GLU A 220 18.83 8.73 3.25
C GLU A 220 18.00 8.86 1.98
N ARG A 221 16.94 8.07 1.87
CA ARG A 221 16.00 8.14 0.74
C ARG A 221 14.56 8.11 1.23
N THR A 222 13.69 8.76 0.46
CA THR A 222 12.25 8.81 0.71
C THR A 222 11.54 7.56 0.17
N LEU A 223 10.90 6.81 1.05
CA LEU A 223 9.94 5.76 0.73
C LEU A 223 8.51 6.29 0.89
N ARG A 224 7.68 6.20 -0.14
CA ARG A 224 6.24 6.50 -0.06
C ARG A 224 5.44 5.22 0.14
N ILE A 225 4.64 5.17 1.19
CA ILE A 225 3.76 4.04 1.52
C ILE A 225 2.32 4.49 1.37
N VAL A 226 1.54 3.79 0.56
CA VAL A 226 0.15 4.13 0.24
C VAL A 226 -0.80 3.07 0.77
N ASN A 227 -1.62 3.44 1.75
CA ASN A 227 -2.70 2.64 2.31
C ASN A 227 -3.97 2.78 1.46
N VAL A 228 -4.45 1.68 0.88
CA VAL A 228 -5.66 1.65 0.05
C VAL A 228 -6.73 0.74 0.61
N HIS A 229 -7.98 1.12 0.40
CA HIS A 229 -9.10 0.19 0.38
C HIS A 229 -9.85 0.44 -0.94
N LEU A 230 -9.75 -0.48 -1.91
CA LEU A 230 -10.37 -0.31 -3.23
C LEU A 230 -11.86 -0.71 -3.24
N GLU A 231 -12.56 -0.40 -4.33
CA GLU A 231 -14.00 -0.64 -4.42
C GLU A 231 -14.37 -2.13 -4.25
N SER A 232 -15.28 -2.40 -3.30
CA SER A 232 -15.66 -3.76 -2.94
C SER A 232 -16.78 -4.30 -3.84
N LEU A 233 -17.01 -5.61 -3.70
CA LEU A 233 -18.02 -6.38 -4.43
C LEU A 233 -17.78 -6.40 -5.95
N ALA A 234 -18.58 -7.20 -6.66
CA ALA A 234 -18.52 -7.30 -8.13
C ALA A 234 -18.79 -5.96 -8.83
N ARG A 235 -19.62 -5.09 -8.24
CA ARG A 235 -19.87 -3.74 -8.79
C ARG A 235 -18.61 -2.84 -8.77
N GLY A 236 -17.62 -3.19 -7.94
CA GLY A 236 -16.35 -2.47 -7.85
C GLY A 236 -15.35 -2.85 -8.95
N THR A 237 -15.54 -3.98 -9.64
CA THR A 237 -14.61 -4.46 -10.68
C THR A 237 -14.21 -3.41 -11.73
N PRO A 238 -15.13 -2.63 -12.33
CA PRO A 238 -14.72 -1.61 -13.30
C PRO A 238 -14.01 -0.40 -12.66
N LEU A 239 -14.11 -0.21 -11.35
CA LEU A 239 -13.55 0.94 -10.63
C LEU A 239 -12.15 0.65 -10.07
N ARG A 240 -11.89 -0.57 -9.59
CA ARG A 240 -10.61 -0.96 -9.00
C ARG A 240 -9.40 -0.66 -9.90
N PRO A 241 -9.42 -0.88 -11.23
CA PRO A 241 -8.30 -0.53 -12.09
C PRO A 241 -7.95 0.95 -12.11
N VAL A 242 -8.97 1.82 -12.15
CA VAL A 242 -8.77 3.28 -12.18
C VAL A 242 -8.30 3.78 -10.81
N GLN A 243 -8.83 3.20 -9.73
CA GLN A 243 -8.42 3.53 -8.37
C GLN A 243 -6.97 3.11 -8.10
N LEU A 244 -6.59 1.89 -8.44
CA LEU A 244 -5.21 1.42 -8.25
C LEU A 244 -4.25 2.20 -9.14
N LEU A 245 -4.61 2.51 -10.39
CA LEU A 245 -3.78 3.36 -11.24
C LEU A 245 -3.58 4.75 -10.64
N ALA A 246 -4.60 5.33 -10.02
CA ALA A 246 -4.49 6.62 -9.36
C ALA A 246 -3.57 6.55 -8.12
N ALA A 247 -3.66 5.48 -7.33
CA ALA A 247 -2.74 5.22 -6.21
C ALA A 247 -1.30 5.00 -6.69
N ALA A 248 -1.09 4.21 -7.76
CA ALA A 248 0.23 3.96 -8.36
C ALA A 248 0.89 5.27 -8.84
N LYS A 249 0.11 6.19 -9.41
CA LYS A 249 0.61 7.52 -9.82
C LYS A 249 1.09 8.36 -8.64
N MET A 250 0.62 8.13 -7.42
CA MET A 250 1.17 8.82 -6.24
C MET A 250 2.64 8.44 -6.00
N LEU A 251 3.11 7.30 -6.49
CA LEU A 251 4.49 6.84 -6.33
C LEU A 251 5.47 7.51 -7.31
N LEU A 252 4.96 8.19 -8.35
CA LEU A 252 5.77 8.81 -9.42
C LEU A 252 6.22 10.25 -9.10
N ASP A 253 6.10 10.67 -7.85
CA ASP A 253 6.52 12.00 -7.40
C ASP A 253 8.06 12.10 -7.44
N PRO A 254 8.65 13.15 -8.05
CA PRO A 254 10.10 13.28 -8.16
C PRO A 254 10.85 13.30 -6.81
N ALA A 255 10.16 13.60 -5.70
CA ALA A 255 10.74 13.57 -4.36
C ALA A 255 10.70 12.17 -3.71
N VAL A 256 10.10 11.18 -4.37
CA VAL A 256 9.96 9.79 -3.91
C VAL A 256 10.95 8.90 -4.64
N HIS A 257 11.76 8.16 -3.88
CA HIS A 257 12.79 7.28 -4.43
C HIS A 257 12.27 5.85 -4.62
N ALA A 258 11.39 5.41 -3.72
CA ALA A 258 10.76 4.09 -3.74
C ALA A 258 9.29 4.20 -3.30
N GLY A 259 8.47 3.24 -3.74
CA GLY A 259 7.03 3.30 -3.51
C GLY A 259 6.42 1.94 -3.24
N VAL A 260 5.56 1.86 -2.23
CA VAL A 260 4.76 0.69 -1.87
C VAL A 260 3.29 1.09 -1.77
N VAL A 261 2.39 0.25 -2.30
CA VAL A 261 0.93 0.35 -2.13
C VAL A 261 0.46 -0.93 -1.46
N ALA A 262 -0.20 -0.83 -0.32
CA ALA A 262 -0.68 -1.98 0.42
C ALA A 262 -2.07 -1.72 1.03
N GLY A 263 -2.82 -2.79 1.25
CA GLY A 263 -4.18 -2.70 1.78
C GLY A 263 -5.14 -3.71 1.18
N ASP A 264 -6.42 -3.52 1.48
CA ASP A 264 -7.52 -4.28 0.92
C ASP A 264 -7.80 -3.82 -0.51
N MET A 265 -7.30 -4.58 -1.49
CA MET A 265 -7.50 -4.27 -2.90
C MET A 265 -8.79 -4.84 -3.44
N ASN A 266 -9.56 -5.57 -2.64
CA ASN A 266 -10.78 -6.26 -3.07
C ASN A 266 -10.55 -7.03 -4.39
N ALA A 267 -9.44 -7.75 -4.50
CA ALA A 267 -9.07 -8.52 -5.69
C ALA A 267 -9.97 -9.78 -5.83
N ILE A 268 -11.22 -9.55 -6.23
CA ILE A 268 -12.33 -10.51 -6.21
C ILE A 268 -12.49 -11.18 -7.59
N ALA A 269 -12.38 -10.40 -8.66
CA ALA A 269 -12.60 -10.85 -10.03
C ALA A 269 -11.29 -11.33 -10.66
N PRO A 270 -11.34 -12.22 -11.68
CA PRO A 270 -10.14 -12.63 -12.42
C PRO A 270 -9.34 -11.45 -12.97
N ASP A 271 -10.03 -10.39 -13.41
CA ASP A 271 -9.40 -9.16 -13.93
C ASP A 271 -8.55 -8.42 -12.89
N ASP A 272 -8.76 -8.67 -11.59
CA ASP A 272 -7.98 -8.05 -10.52
C ASP A 272 -6.62 -8.73 -10.29
N TRP A 273 -6.40 -9.93 -10.85
CA TRP A 273 -5.18 -10.70 -10.60
C TRP A 273 -3.96 -10.10 -11.31
N ASP A 274 -4.15 -9.69 -12.57
CA ASP A 274 -3.11 -9.05 -13.39
C ASP A 274 -3.07 -7.52 -13.21
N LEU A 275 -3.96 -6.98 -12.38
CA LEU A 275 -4.10 -5.54 -12.18
C LEU A 275 -2.83 -4.86 -11.67
N PRO A 276 -2.02 -5.45 -10.75
CA PRO A 276 -0.74 -4.86 -10.36
C PRO A 276 0.18 -4.58 -11.56
N ALA A 277 0.39 -5.59 -12.41
CA ALA A 277 1.23 -5.47 -13.59
C ALA A 277 0.67 -4.45 -14.59
N TYR A 278 -0.66 -4.40 -14.75
CA TYR A 278 -1.33 -3.43 -15.62
C TYR A 278 -1.04 -1.97 -15.21
N VAL A 279 -0.90 -1.69 -13.91
CA VAL A 279 -0.58 -0.34 -13.42
C VAL A 279 0.91 -0.08 -13.21
N GLY A 280 1.77 -1.01 -13.64
CA GLY A 280 3.23 -0.90 -13.53
C GLY A 280 3.78 -1.20 -12.13
N LEU A 281 3.05 -1.97 -11.32
CA LEU A 281 3.49 -2.43 -10.00
C LEU A 281 3.74 -3.95 -10.01
N GLU A 282 4.58 -4.40 -9.10
CA GLU A 282 4.82 -5.82 -8.84
C GLU A 282 4.16 -6.23 -7.52
N ASP A 283 3.68 -7.46 -7.43
CA ASP A 283 3.06 -8.02 -6.22
C ASP A 283 4.11 -8.78 -5.40
N ALA A 284 4.30 -8.39 -4.15
CA ALA A 284 5.27 -9.04 -3.26
C ALA A 284 4.90 -10.50 -2.94
N TRP A 285 3.67 -10.92 -3.20
CA TRP A 285 3.30 -12.33 -3.15
C TRP A 285 3.79 -13.08 -4.40
N ALA A 286 4.89 -13.82 -4.23
CA ALA A 286 5.43 -14.76 -5.22
C ALA A 286 5.03 -16.24 -4.98
N GLY A 287 4.08 -16.51 -4.08
CA GLY A 287 3.70 -17.88 -3.70
C GLY A 287 2.72 -18.55 -4.67
N GLU A 288 2.67 -19.89 -4.62
CA GLU A 288 1.69 -20.70 -5.35
C GLU A 288 0.24 -20.39 -4.94
N ASP A 289 -0.70 -20.74 -5.83
CA ASP A 289 -2.15 -20.63 -5.58
C ASP A 289 -2.65 -21.83 -4.76
N ASP A 290 -2.10 -21.99 -3.56
CA ASP A 290 -2.40 -23.08 -2.62
C ASP A 290 -3.24 -22.63 -1.41
N GLY A 291 -3.77 -21.41 -1.47
CA GLY A 291 -4.56 -20.81 -0.40
C GLY A 291 -3.75 -20.18 0.74
N ARG A 292 -2.42 -20.25 0.74
CA ARG A 292 -1.59 -19.53 1.73
C ARG A 292 -1.59 -18.02 1.52
N GLY A 293 -1.85 -17.56 0.30
CA GLY A 293 -2.02 -16.14 -0.01
C GLY A 293 -3.41 -15.60 0.36
N THR A 294 -4.37 -16.46 0.68
CA THR A 294 -5.75 -16.06 0.97
C THR A 294 -5.83 -15.29 2.28
N THR A 295 -6.43 -14.11 2.25
CA THR A 295 -6.53 -13.19 3.39
C THR A 295 -7.96 -13.02 3.90
N TRP A 296 -8.96 -13.48 3.16
CA TRP A 296 -10.36 -13.31 3.53
C TRP A 296 -11.18 -14.59 3.35
N GLY A 297 -12.27 -14.71 4.14
CA GLY A 297 -13.31 -15.72 3.96
C GLY A 297 -13.25 -16.92 4.90
N TYR A 298 -12.40 -16.87 5.93
CA TYR A 298 -12.23 -17.95 6.91
C TYR A 298 -12.71 -17.64 8.33
N GLN A 299 -12.79 -16.37 8.74
CA GLN A 299 -13.07 -16.00 10.13
C GLN A 299 -14.12 -14.88 10.30
N PRO A 300 -15.43 -15.15 10.13
CA PRO A 300 -16.03 -16.47 10.00
C PRO A 300 -15.95 -16.99 8.56
N PRO A 301 -16.11 -18.32 8.36
CA PRO A 301 -16.24 -18.86 7.02
C PRO A 301 -17.40 -18.19 6.28
N SER A 302 -17.10 -17.59 5.13
CA SER A 302 -18.11 -16.98 4.28
C SER A 302 -18.98 -18.06 3.64
N ARG A 303 -20.31 -17.86 3.68
CA ARG A 303 -21.27 -18.75 3.00
C ARG A 303 -21.66 -18.24 1.61
N GLU A 304 -21.42 -16.96 1.35
CA GLU A 304 -21.86 -16.26 0.14
C GLU A 304 -20.76 -16.18 -0.93
N PHE A 305 -19.52 -16.06 -0.49
CA PHE A 305 -18.36 -15.89 -1.37
C PHE A 305 -17.24 -16.86 -1.00
N PRO A 306 -16.51 -17.41 -1.99
CA PRO A 306 -15.35 -18.25 -1.70
C PRO A 306 -14.24 -17.41 -1.01
N PRO A 307 -13.37 -18.05 -0.22
CA PRO A 307 -12.18 -17.39 0.30
C PRO A 307 -11.31 -16.79 -0.82
N GLY A 308 -10.70 -15.64 -0.57
CA GLY A 308 -9.90 -14.91 -1.57
C GLY A 308 -8.70 -14.16 -0.99
N ARG A 309 -7.72 -13.85 -1.85
CA ARG A 309 -6.59 -12.96 -1.54
C ARG A 309 -7.00 -11.54 -1.91
N LEU A 310 -7.69 -10.87 -0.98
CA LEU A 310 -8.19 -9.51 -1.20
C LEU A 310 -7.11 -8.47 -0.90
N ASP A 311 -6.29 -8.75 0.11
CA ASP A 311 -5.23 -7.86 0.59
C ASP A 311 -3.92 -8.18 -0.14
N LYS A 312 -3.17 -7.11 -0.49
CA LYS A 312 -1.93 -7.22 -1.25
C LYS A 312 -0.90 -6.19 -0.76
N VAL A 313 0.37 -6.48 -1.04
CA VAL A 313 1.48 -5.53 -0.92
C VAL A 313 2.13 -5.42 -2.30
N LEU A 314 2.07 -4.24 -2.90
CA LEU A 314 2.58 -3.96 -4.24
C LEU A 314 3.69 -2.92 -4.19
N TYR A 315 4.65 -2.97 -5.10
CA TYR A 315 5.78 -2.04 -5.12
C TYR A 315 6.19 -1.65 -6.55
N VAL A 316 6.97 -0.58 -6.66
CA VAL A 316 7.55 -0.12 -7.94
C VAL A 316 8.75 -1.01 -8.28
N PRO A 317 8.74 -1.75 -9.40
CA PRO A 317 9.83 -2.66 -9.76
C PRO A 317 10.98 -1.94 -10.48
N ASN A 318 11.58 -0.95 -9.81
CA ASN A 318 12.71 -0.15 -10.33
C ASN A 318 14.05 -0.47 -9.65
N GLY A 319 14.06 -1.45 -8.74
CA GLY A 319 15.24 -1.85 -7.99
C GLY A 319 15.65 -0.93 -6.84
N THR A 320 14.86 0.11 -6.50
CA THR A 320 15.19 1.03 -5.40
C THR A 320 14.67 0.58 -4.04
N CYS A 321 13.77 -0.40 -4.01
CA CYS A 321 13.34 -1.06 -2.79
C CYS A 321 13.22 -2.57 -2.99
N GLU A 322 13.46 -3.29 -1.90
CA GLU A 322 13.13 -4.71 -1.77
C GLU A 322 11.94 -4.83 -0.83
N VAL A 323 10.98 -5.66 -1.22
CA VAL A 323 9.80 -5.98 -0.40
C VAL A 323 9.79 -7.49 -0.20
N GLY A 324 9.88 -7.89 1.06
CA GLY A 324 9.82 -9.30 1.43
C GLY A 324 8.49 -9.94 1.03
N ARG A 325 8.48 -11.27 0.93
CA ARG A 325 7.23 -12.01 0.77
C ARG A 325 6.36 -11.78 2.03
N PRO A 326 5.09 -11.35 1.89
CA PRO A 326 4.25 -11.11 3.03
C PRO A 326 3.75 -12.41 3.69
N ASP A 327 3.81 -12.44 5.02
CA ASP A 327 3.24 -13.47 5.88
C ASP A 327 1.86 -13.06 6.40
N ARG A 328 0.99 -14.04 6.59
CA ARG A 328 -0.33 -13.79 7.18
C ARG A 328 -0.24 -13.70 8.69
N VAL A 329 -0.93 -12.72 9.25
CA VAL A 329 -1.06 -12.50 10.69
C VAL A 329 -2.53 -12.39 11.08
N GLY A 330 -2.84 -12.46 12.38
CA GLY A 330 -4.22 -12.26 12.83
C GLY A 330 -5.17 -13.45 12.63
N VAL A 331 -4.64 -14.61 12.22
CA VAL A 331 -5.38 -15.86 12.09
C VAL A 331 -5.88 -16.30 13.47
N GLY A 332 -7.18 -16.53 13.61
CA GLY A 332 -7.72 -17.05 14.86
C GLY A 332 -8.04 -15.98 15.91
N VAL A 333 -7.76 -14.70 15.64
CA VAL A 333 -7.86 -13.65 16.67
C VAL A 333 -9.32 -13.32 16.99
N LYS A 334 -9.64 -13.41 18.28
CA LYS A 334 -10.97 -13.14 18.83
C LYS A 334 -10.89 -12.18 20.00
N THR A 335 -11.95 -11.41 20.20
CA THR A 335 -12.18 -10.66 21.43
C THR A 335 -12.38 -11.62 22.61
N ALA A 336 -12.29 -11.10 23.84
CA ALA A 336 -12.56 -11.89 25.04
C ALA A 336 -13.99 -12.51 25.06
N ALA A 337 -14.94 -11.89 24.34
CA ALA A 337 -16.30 -12.41 24.18
C ALA A 337 -16.43 -13.46 23.06
N GLY A 338 -15.32 -13.89 22.43
CA GLY A 338 -15.31 -14.91 21.39
C GLY A 338 -15.70 -14.42 19.99
N GLN A 339 -15.93 -13.13 19.80
CA GLN A 339 -16.18 -12.52 18.49
C GLN A 339 -14.87 -12.43 17.70
N TRP A 340 -14.90 -12.73 16.40
CA TRP A 340 -13.76 -12.47 15.52
C TRP A 340 -13.35 -10.99 15.57
N ALA A 341 -12.05 -10.73 15.66
CA ALA A 341 -11.55 -9.37 15.73
C ALA A 341 -11.61 -8.66 14.36
N SER A 342 -11.42 -9.41 13.27
CA SER A 342 -11.66 -9.00 11.89
C SER A 342 -12.00 -10.24 11.06
N ASP A 343 -12.75 -10.07 9.98
CA ASP A 343 -12.99 -11.09 8.96
C ASP A 343 -11.83 -11.28 7.97
N HIS A 344 -10.86 -10.37 8.00
CA HIS A 344 -9.58 -10.48 7.29
C HIS A 344 -8.47 -11.00 8.21
N PHE A 345 -7.51 -11.68 7.60
CA PHE A 345 -6.15 -11.79 8.10
C PHE A 345 -5.35 -10.53 7.70
N GLY A 346 -4.38 -10.15 8.53
CA GLY A 346 -3.42 -9.12 8.15
C GLY A 346 -2.27 -9.70 7.32
N LEU A 347 -1.49 -8.83 6.69
CA LEU A 347 -0.23 -9.15 6.02
C LEU A 347 0.92 -8.38 6.67
N LEU A 348 1.99 -9.08 7.00
CA LEU A 348 3.24 -8.51 7.53
C LEU A 348 4.38 -8.80 6.55
N THR A 349 5.19 -7.79 6.24
CA THR A 349 6.42 -7.95 5.46
C THR A 349 7.50 -6.97 5.93
N THR A 350 8.70 -7.05 5.37
CA THR A 350 9.78 -6.08 5.54
C THR A 350 10.01 -5.33 4.24
N VAL A 351 10.26 -4.02 4.35
CA VAL A 351 10.63 -3.14 3.24
C VAL A 351 11.99 -2.53 3.54
N SER A 352 12.93 -2.62 2.61
CA SER A 352 14.25 -1.98 2.68
C SER A 352 14.56 -1.22 1.40
N LEU A 353 15.42 -0.22 1.49
CA LEU A 353 15.91 0.50 0.30
C LEU A 353 17.21 -0.14 -0.19
N GLN A 354 17.38 -0.09 -1.51
CA GLN A 354 18.54 -0.66 -2.19
C GLN A 354 19.44 0.48 -2.72
N PRO A 355 20.77 0.24 -2.84
CA PRO A 355 21.75 1.18 -3.38
C PRO A 355 21.37 1.84 -4.70
#